data_AF-J9DKA9-F1
#
_entry.id   AF-J9DKA9-F1
#
_cell.length_a   1.000
_cell.length_b   1.000
_cell.length_c   1.000
_cell.angle_alpha   90.00
_cell.angle_beta   90.00
_cell.angle_gamma   90.00
#
_symmetry.space_group_name_H-M   'P 1'
#
loop_
_entity.id
_entity.type
_entity.pdbx_description
1 polymer ?
#
loop_
_entity_poly.entity_id
_entity_poly.type
_entity_poly.pdbx_seq_one_letter_code
_entity_poly.pdbx_strand_id
1 'polypeptide(L)' 'MWSNDPFGYGPSVPYLYTKTGVKRGVINRIHHGLKAFLRYHGAISFRWQQFFVSFQNSPIITFKM' A
#
# COMPACT_ATOMS: atom_id res chain seq x y z
N MET A 1 6.48 0.29 -8.19
CA MET A 1 5.53 -0.67 -8.82
C MET A 1 4.30 0.07 -9.29
N TRP A 2 3.71 -0.31 -10.42
CA TRP A 2 2.49 0.31 -10.95
C TRP A 2 1.44 -0.78 -11.11
N SER A 3 0.34 -0.68 -10.37
CA SER A 3 -0.72 -1.68 -10.39
C SER A 3 -2.07 -0.99 -10.47
N ASN A 4 -2.67 -1.03 -11.66
CA ASN A 4 -3.92 -0.32 -11.92
C ASN A 4 -5.15 -1.25 -11.78
N ASP A 5 -5.00 -2.52 -12.15
CA ASP A 5 -6.14 -3.39 -12.46
C ASP A 5 -6.33 -4.71 -11.66
N PRO A 6 -5.65 -5.02 -10.55
CA PRO A 6 -6.01 -6.20 -9.77
C PRO A 6 -7.23 -5.95 -8.87
N PHE A 7 -8.02 -7.00 -8.63
CA PHE A 7 -9.22 -6.95 -7.79
C PHE A 7 -8.86 -7.03 -6.30
N GLY A 8 -8.40 -5.90 -5.75
CA GLY A 8 -7.98 -5.79 -4.35
C GLY A 8 -6.52 -6.16 -4.13
N TYR A 9 -5.99 -5.73 -2.97
CA TYR A 9 -4.60 -5.91 -2.58
C TYR A 9 -4.51 -6.55 -1.21
N GLY A 10 -3.85 -7.70 -1.13
CA GLY A 10 -3.43 -8.27 0.15
C GLY A 10 -2.10 -7.68 0.62
N PRO A 11 -1.75 -7.78 1.92
CA PRO A 11 -0.51 -7.28 2.46
C PRO A 11 0.74 -8.02 1.93
N SER A 12 0.60 -9.25 1.41
CA SER A 12 1.73 -10.04 0.91
C SER A 12 2.43 -9.41 -0.30
N VAL A 13 1.67 -8.81 -1.22
CA VAL A 13 2.19 -8.16 -2.44
C VAL A 13 3.13 -6.98 -2.11
N PRO A 14 2.71 -5.97 -1.31
CA PRO A 14 3.61 -4.91 -0.90
C PRO A 14 4.83 -5.41 -0.14
N TYR A 15 4.69 -6.44 0.70
CA TYR A 15 5.82 -7.03 1.40
C TYR A 15 6.86 -7.63 0.45
N LEU A 16 6.44 -8.39 -0.56
CA LEU A 16 7.39 -8.93 -1.53
C LEU A 16 8.12 -7.80 -2.27
N TYR A 17 7.41 -6.74 -2.68
CA TYR A 17 8.04 -5.58 -3.33
C TYR A 17 9.08 -4.89 -2.48
N THR A 18 8.86 -4.77 -1.17
CA THR A 18 9.88 -4.20 -0.29
C THR A 18 11.16 -5.03 -0.23
N LYS A 19 11.06 -6.36 -0.42
CA LYS A 19 12.21 -7.26 -0.46
C LYS A 19 12.97 -7.21 -1.79
N THR A 20 12.35 -6.75 -2.88
CA THR A 20 13.00 -6.56 -4.18
C THR A 20 13.59 -5.16 -4.37
N GLY A 21 13.66 -4.34 -3.31
CA GLY A 21 14.18 -2.97 -3.36
C GLY A 21 13.18 -1.92 -3.85
N VAL A 22 11.91 -2.28 -4.10
CA VAL A 22 10.87 -1.33 -4.50
C VAL A 22 10.38 -0.55 -3.28
N LYS A 23 10.52 0.78 -3.33
CA LYS A 23 10.16 1.69 -2.22
C LYS A 23 8.82 2.41 -2.40
N ARG A 24 8.31 2.47 -3.64
CA ARG A 24 7.11 3.25 -3.99
C ARG A 24 6.22 2.47 -4.95
N GLY A 25 4.91 2.68 -4.81
CA GLY A 25 3.94 2.12 -5.73
C GLY A 25 2.69 2.96 -5.93
N VAL A 26 1.96 2.63 -6.98
CA VAL A 26 0.63 3.19 -7.28
C VAL A 26 -0.37 2.04 -7.30
N ILE A 27 -1.49 2.20 -6.60
CA ILE A 27 -2.62 1.27 -6.55
C ILE A 27 -3.92 2.02 -6.81
N ASN A 28 -4.84 1.43 -7.57
CA ASN A 28 -6.08 2.13 -7.95
C ASN A 28 -7.38 1.43 -7.53
N ARG A 29 -7.47 0.11 -7.69
CA ARG A 29 -8.66 -0.69 -7.35
C ARG A 29 -8.71 -1.02 -5.85
N ILE A 30 -9.45 -0.20 -5.11
CA ILE A 30 -9.84 -0.44 -3.71
C ILE A 30 -11.33 -0.18 -3.50
N HIS A 31 -11.86 -0.62 -2.37
CA HIS A 31 -13.26 -0.38 -2.02
C HIS A 31 -13.62 1.11 -2.06
N HIS A 32 -14.73 1.46 -2.72
CA HIS A 32 -15.12 2.85 -2.97
C HIS A 32 -15.26 3.66 -1.67
N GLY A 33 -15.86 3.07 -0.62
CA GLY A 33 -16.00 3.72 0.69
C GLY A 33 -14.65 4.00 1.36
N LEU A 34 -13.68 3.09 1.20
CA LEU A 34 -12.32 3.31 1.70
C LEU A 34 -11.63 4.43 0.92
N LYS A 35 -11.85 4.52 -0.39
CA LYS A 35 -11.30 5.59 -1.23
C LYS A 35 -11.86 6.96 -0.83
N ALA A 36 -13.17 7.04 -0.58
CA ALA A 36 -13.82 8.24 -0.10
C ALA A 36 -13.29 8.65 1.28
N PHE A 37 -13.15 7.69 2.19
CA PHE A 37 -12.56 7.90 3.52
C PHE A 37 -11.13 8.44 3.45
N LEU A 38 -10.24 7.78 2.69
CA LEU A 38 -8.85 8.20 2.53
C LEU A 38 -8.74 9.59 1.88
N ARG A 39 -9.61 9.89 0.91
CA ARG A 39 -9.67 11.22 0.29
C ARG A 39 -10.11 12.29 1.28
N TYR A 40 -11.14 12.03 2.07
CA TYR A 40 -11.62 12.94 3.10
C TYR A 40 -10.53 13.28 4.13
N HIS A 41 -9.72 12.30 4.50
CA HIS A 41 -8.61 12.46 5.45
C HIS A 41 -7.28 12.92 4.82
N GLY A 42 -7.23 13.19 3.51
CA GLY A 42 -5.98 13.55 2.82
C GLY A 42 -4.93 12.42 2.79
N ALA A 43 -5.31 11.19 3.11
CA ALA A 43 -4.45 10.00 3.23
C ALA A 43 -4.34 9.21 1.91
N ILE A 44 -4.45 9.89 0.77
CA ILE A 44 -4.32 9.29 -0.58
C ILE A 44 -2.89 8.77 -0.80
N SER A 45 -1.91 9.36 -0.11
CA SER A 45 -0.55 8.85 0.00
C SER A 45 -0.30 8.31 1.41
N PHE A 46 0.03 7.03 1.53
CA PHE A 46 0.22 6.38 2.81
C PHE A 46 1.38 5.38 2.79
N ARG A 47 1.92 5.10 3.99
CA ARG A 47 2.94 4.07 4.21
C ARG A 47 2.24 2.78 4.61
N TRP A 48 2.43 1.72 3.84
CA TRP A 48 1.89 0.41 4.16
C TRP A 48 2.99 -0.41 4.84
N GLN A 49 2.73 -0.76 6.10
CA GLN A 49 3.57 -1.60 6.95
C GLN A 49 2.88 -2.94 7.23
N GLN A 50 3.66 -4.01 7.38
CA GLN A 50 3.12 -5.32 7.75
C GLN A 50 2.79 -5.42 9.23
N PHE A 51 1.58 -5.88 9.52
CA PHE A 51 1.08 -6.07 10.88
C PHE A 51 1.83 -7.14 11.67
N PHE A 52 2.48 -8.08 10.99
CA PHE A 52 3.16 -9.23 11.61
C PHE A 52 4.67 -9.01 11.82
N VAL A 53 5.22 -7.83 11.49
CA VAL A 53 6.65 -7.52 11.66
C VAL A 53 6.83 -6.46 12.75
N SER A 54 7.88 -6.59 13.56
CA SER A 54 8.21 -5.62 14.59
C SER A 54 8.56 -4.25 13.98
N PHE A 55 8.21 -3.16 14.66
CA PHE A 55 8.37 -1.79 14.14
C PHE A 55 9.81 -1.44 13.74
N GLN A 56 10.81 -1.98 14.44
CA GLN A 56 12.22 -1.67 14.18
C GLN A 56 12.74 -2.18 12.83
N ASN A 57 12.19 -3.27 12.30
CA ASN A 57 12.68 -3.92 11.07
C ASN A 57 11.58 -4.14 10.03
N SER A 58 10.44 -3.48 10.20
CA SER A 58 9.32 -3.63 9.29
C SER A 58 9.64 -3.03 7.93
N PRO A 59 9.58 -3.81 6.85
CA PRO A 59 9.70 -3.24 5.53
C PRO A 59 8.45 -2.41 5.21
N ILE A 60 8.68 -1.20 4.68
CA ILE A 60 7.63 -0.22 4.39
C ILE A 60 7.70 0.14 2.91
N ILE A 61 6.53 0.16 2.27
CA ILE A 61 6.34 0.71 0.93
C ILE A 61 5.39 1.90 0.99
N THR A 62 5.70 2.94 0.23
CA THR A 62 4.82 4.10 0.09
C THR A 62 3.88 3.88 -1.09
N PHE A 63 2.58 3.94 -0.84
CA PHE A 63 1.57 3.94 -1.89
C PHE A 63 0.98 5.31 -2.13
N LYS A 64 0.59 5.53 -3.37
CA LYS A 64 -0.26 6.63 -3.80
C LYS A 64 -1.44 6.09 -4.60
N MET A 65 -2.62 6.61 -4.31
CA MET A 65 -3.85 6.43 -5.10
C MET A 65 -4.10 7.60 -6.05
#